data_AF-A0AA40ZUE3-F1
#
_entry.id   AF-A0AA40ZUE3-F1
#
_cell.length_a   1.000
_cell.length_b   1.000
_cell.length_c   1.000
_cell.angle_alpha   90.00
_cell.angle_beta   90.00
_cell.angle_gamma   90.00
#
_symmetry.space_group_name_H-M   'P 1'
#
loop_
_entity.id
_entity.type
_entity.pdbx_description
1 polymer ?
#
loop_
_entity_poly.entity_id
_entity_poly.type
_entity_poly.pdbx_seq_one_letter_code
_entity_poly.pdbx_strand_id
1 'polypeptide(L)'
;MIETKTNIQNIKLVDFPEEIDEQNGIKLYGEISWENQLAVLSHYLHNNGNIEDNDYRKEVINAIREFLERKKEIKNEEITEEYATKVAEDPIAYDLFADFFNVPFPDPGEPKFTFIDLFAGMGGFRLAMQAQGGKCVFSSEWNKYAQKTYMANFGEMPFGDITKDVTKSFIPQEFDVLCAGFPCQPFSIAGVSKKKSLGRETGFKDKTQGTLFFDVADIISRHRPKAFFLENVKNLMSHDKGNTFKVIKGTLEELRYSIHYLVMDGQTYVPQHRERIMIVGFNRDIFHGEEQFTFPKQEQATRSIKDILDPNIDEKYTLSDKLWNYLQNYAEKHRAKGNGFGYGLTDLNGISRTLSARYYKDGSEILIPQGEGKNPRKLSPRECARLMGYPDKYRLNQVSDVQAYRQCGNSVVVPLITAVSEQLVKTMLTDNNI
;
A
#
# COMPACT_ATOMS: atom_id res chain seq x y z
N MET A 1 -8.52 -35.36 -36.30
CA MET A 1 -9.34 -34.32 -36.95
C MET A 1 -9.54 -33.22 -35.93
N ILE A 2 -8.84 -32.11 -36.16
CA ILE A 2 -9.07 -30.75 -35.65
C ILE A 2 -9.57 -30.66 -34.20
N GLU A 3 -8.65 -30.71 -33.23
CA GLU A 3 -8.87 -30.01 -31.95
C GLU A 3 -8.82 -28.52 -32.24
N THR A 4 -9.98 -27.89 -32.16
CA THR A 4 -10.20 -26.46 -32.33
C THR A 4 -9.34 -25.70 -31.33
N LYS A 5 -8.35 -24.97 -31.84
CA LYS A 5 -7.69 -23.86 -31.17
C LYS A 5 -8.76 -22.89 -30.66
N THR A 6 -8.99 -22.84 -29.36
CA THR A 6 -9.70 -21.74 -28.71
C THR A 6 -8.78 -20.52 -28.80
N ASN A 7 -9.10 -19.61 -29.72
CA ASN A 7 -8.47 -18.30 -29.84
C ASN A 7 -8.82 -17.47 -28.60
N ILE A 8 -8.02 -17.54 -27.54
CA ILE A 8 -8.12 -16.59 -26.42
C ILE A 8 -7.26 -15.38 -26.78
N GLN A 9 -7.74 -14.54 -27.69
CA GLN A 9 -7.05 -13.30 -28.04
C GLN A 9 -7.61 -12.11 -27.25
N ASN A 10 -6.71 -11.42 -26.54
CA ASN A 10 -6.86 -10.08 -25.96
C ASN A 10 -7.91 -9.93 -24.85
N ILE A 11 -7.57 -10.40 -23.66
CA ILE A 11 -8.26 -9.99 -22.43
C ILE A 11 -7.82 -8.58 -22.09
N LYS A 12 -8.71 -7.57 -22.15
CA LYS A 12 -8.42 -6.27 -21.54
C LYS A 12 -9.11 -6.20 -20.17
N LEU A 13 -8.35 -5.85 -19.13
CA LEU A 13 -8.81 -5.62 -17.76
C LEU A 13 -9.67 -4.35 -17.64
N VAL A 14 -10.78 -4.27 -18.36
CA VAL A 14 -11.65 -3.09 -18.30
C VAL A 14 -13.09 -3.45 -17.99
N ASP A 15 -13.55 -2.76 -16.93
CA ASP A 15 -14.90 -2.59 -16.39
C ASP A 15 -15.60 -3.83 -15.86
N PHE A 16 -15.59 -3.95 -14.52
CA PHE A 16 -16.34 -4.97 -13.80
C PHE A 16 -17.31 -4.32 -12.79
N PRO A 17 -18.56 -4.81 -12.73
CA PRO A 17 -19.69 -4.14 -12.11
C PRO A 17 -19.62 -4.18 -10.58
N GLU A 18 -20.25 -3.17 -9.97
CA GLU A 18 -20.26 -2.93 -8.53
C GLU A 18 -21.58 -3.45 -7.93
N GLU A 19 -21.54 -4.29 -6.90
CA GLU A 19 -22.74 -4.51 -6.06
C GLU A 19 -22.89 -3.36 -5.05
N ILE A 20 -24.12 -2.85 -4.93
CA ILE A 20 -24.48 -1.71 -4.07
C ILE A 20 -25.48 -2.22 -3.01
N ASP A 21 -25.23 -1.95 -1.74
CA ASP A 21 -26.26 -2.06 -0.69
C ASP A 21 -27.34 -1.00 -0.93
N GLU A 22 -28.53 -1.44 -1.32
CA GLU A 22 -29.68 -0.60 -1.67
C GLU A 22 -30.19 0.27 -0.50
N GLN A 23 -29.89 -0.07 0.77
CA GLN A 23 -30.36 0.72 1.91
C GLN A 23 -29.44 1.89 2.28
N ASN A 24 -28.13 1.76 2.06
CA ASN A 24 -27.16 2.74 2.55
C ASN A 24 -26.29 3.38 1.45
N GLY A 25 -26.37 2.88 0.20
CA GLY A 25 -25.50 3.32 -0.89
C GLY A 25 -24.02 3.01 -0.65
N ILE A 26 -23.73 2.07 0.25
CA ILE A 26 -22.37 1.65 0.61
C ILE A 26 -22.04 0.38 -0.18
N LYS A 27 -20.84 0.35 -0.79
CA LYS A 27 -20.32 -0.85 -1.47
C LYS A 27 -19.65 -1.73 -0.43
N LEU A 28 -20.26 -2.88 -0.14
CA LEU A 28 -19.75 -3.87 0.80
C LEU A 28 -19.40 -5.13 0.01
N TYR A 29 -18.13 -5.55 0.08
CA TYR A 29 -17.68 -6.79 -0.55
C TYR A 29 -17.94 -7.99 0.37
N GLY A 30 -18.68 -8.97 -0.14
CA GLY A 30 -18.78 -10.31 0.43
C GLY A 30 -17.57 -11.17 0.12
N GLU A 31 -17.46 -12.31 0.81
CA GLU A 31 -16.39 -13.31 0.61
C GLU A 31 -16.33 -13.83 -0.85
N ILE A 32 -17.48 -13.83 -1.53
CA ILE A 32 -17.69 -14.29 -2.92
C ILE A 32 -17.55 -13.14 -3.93
N SER A 33 -16.99 -11.99 -3.53
CA SER A 33 -16.77 -10.88 -4.46
C SER A 33 -15.74 -11.24 -5.53
N TRP A 34 -15.93 -10.72 -6.74
CA TRP A 34 -14.99 -10.91 -7.85
C TRP A 34 -13.60 -10.40 -7.51
N GLU A 35 -13.49 -9.34 -6.72
CA GLU A 35 -12.22 -8.80 -6.23
C GLU A 35 -11.44 -9.81 -5.39
N ASN A 36 -12.13 -10.54 -4.49
CA ASN A 36 -11.49 -11.60 -3.72
C ASN A 36 -11.07 -12.76 -4.63
N GLN A 37 -11.89 -13.16 -5.59
CA GLN A 37 -11.53 -14.23 -6.54
C GLN A 37 -10.31 -13.84 -7.39
N LEU A 38 -10.26 -12.60 -7.84
CA LEU A 38 -9.11 -12.05 -8.58
C LEU A 38 -7.88 -11.93 -7.70
N ALA A 39 -8.04 -11.61 -6.42
CA ALA A 39 -6.95 -11.60 -5.43
C ALA A 39 -6.40 -13.02 -5.24
N VAL A 40 -7.25 -14.01 -4.96
CA VAL A 40 -6.86 -15.43 -4.85
C VAL A 40 -6.11 -15.88 -6.10
N LEU A 41 -6.69 -15.62 -7.27
CA LEU A 41 -6.12 -16.03 -8.55
C LEU A 41 -4.78 -15.37 -8.84
N SER A 42 -4.71 -14.04 -8.78
CA SER A 42 -3.47 -13.32 -9.09
C SER A 42 -2.35 -13.63 -8.10
N HIS A 43 -2.64 -13.73 -6.79
CA HIS A 43 -1.65 -14.17 -5.80
C HIS A 43 -1.16 -15.59 -6.08
N TYR A 44 -2.07 -16.50 -6.41
CA TYR A 44 -1.70 -17.86 -6.79
C TYR A 44 -0.73 -17.89 -7.98
N LEU A 45 -1.09 -17.16 -9.05
CA LEU A 45 -0.29 -17.08 -10.27
C LEU A 45 1.12 -16.53 -10.05
N HIS A 46 1.26 -15.54 -9.16
CA HIS A 46 2.55 -14.93 -8.82
C HIS A 46 3.38 -15.79 -7.84
N ASN A 47 2.73 -16.62 -7.02
CA ASN A 47 3.39 -17.33 -5.90
C ASN A 47 3.47 -18.85 -6.07
N ASN A 48 3.12 -19.40 -7.24
CA ASN A 48 3.08 -20.85 -7.43
C ASN A 48 4.46 -21.50 -7.28
N GLY A 49 4.63 -22.18 -6.15
CA GLY A 49 5.85 -22.87 -5.71
C GLY A 49 5.57 -23.61 -4.39
N ASN A 50 4.71 -24.64 -4.47
CA ASN A 50 4.19 -25.51 -3.39
C ASN A 50 2.88 -25.03 -2.74
N ILE A 51 1.74 -25.48 -3.29
CA ILE A 51 0.51 -25.60 -2.50
C ILE A 51 0.48 -27.00 -1.90
N GLU A 52 0.75 -27.12 -0.60
CA GLU A 52 0.48 -28.34 0.16
C GLU A 52 -0.98 -28.37 0.70
N ASP A 53 -1.68 -27.22 0.70
CA ASP A 53 -3.04 -27.09 1.23
C ASP A 53 -4.12 -27.41 0.18
N ASN A 54 -4.83 -28.52 0.40
CA ASN A 54 -5.91 -28.99 -0.46
C ASN A 54 -7.13 -28.06 -0.51
N ASP A 55 -7.40 -27.28 0.53
CA ASP A 55 -8.57 -26.40 0.55
C ASP A 55 -8.30 -25.09 -0.19
N TYR A 56 -7.10 -24.52 -0.05
CA TYR A 56 -6.66 -23.41 -0.89
C TYR A 56 -6.61 -23.79 -2.38
N ARG A 57 -6.15 -25.00 -2.70
CA ARG A 57 -6.14 -25.51 -4.08
C ARG A 57 -7.55 -25.57 -4.68
N LYS A 58 -8.56 -26.01 -3.91
CA LYS A 58 -9.96 -26.02 -4.36
C LYS A 58 -10.50 -24.61 -4.60
N GLU A 59 -10.19 -23.66 -3.73
CA GLU A 59 -10.61 -22.27 -3.91
C GLU A 59 -10.01 -21.64 -5.18
N VAL A 60 -8.73 -21.90 -5.45
CA VAL A 60 -8.07 -21.47 -6.68
C VAL A 60 -8.73 -22.09 -7.91
N ILE A 61 -9.00 -23.40 -7.91
CA ILE A 61 -9.67 -24.09 -9.03
C ILE A 61 -11.08 -23.52 -9.24
N ASN A 62 -11.82 -23.26 -8.16
CA ASN A 62 -13.15 -22.65 -8.25
C ASN A 62 -13.07 -21.22 -8.81
N ALA A 63 -12.13 -20.40 -8.35
CA ALA A 63 -11.93 -19.05 -8.86
C ALA A 63 -11.57 -19.04 -10.35
N ILE A 64 -10.70 -19.97 -10.80
CA ILE A 64 -10.36 -20.15 -12.21
C ILE A 64 -11.58 -20.57 -13.02
N ARG A 65 -12.34 -21.56 -12.54
CA ARG A 65 -13.54 -22.04 -13.23
C ARG A 65 -14.55 -20.91 -13.40
N GLU A 66 -14.89 -20.18 -12.34
CA GLU A 66 -15.82 -19.06 -12.39
C GLU A 66 -15.31 -17.93 -13.31
N PHE A 67 -14.00 -17.65 -13.29
CA PHE A 67 -13.40 -16.68 -14.20
C PHE A 67 -13.58 -17.08 -15.66
N LEU A 68 -13.31 -18.35 -15.99
CA LEU A 68 -13.46 -18.89 -17.34
C LEU A 68 -14.93 -18.95 -17.78
N GLU A 69 -15.84 -19.33 -16.88
CA GLU A 69 -17.28 -19.35 -17.13
C GLU A 69 -17.85 -17.97 -17.46
N ARG A 70 -17.33 -16.91 -16.84
CA ARG A 70 -17.73 -15.53 -17.15
C ARG A 70 -17.16 -15.03 -18.46
N LYS A 71 -16.02 -15.59 -18.91
CA LYS A 71 -15.33 -15.19 -20.13
C LYS A 71 -15.69 -15.98 -21.37
N LYS A 72 -16.34 -17.14 -21.23
CA LYS A 72 -16.72 -17.96 -22.38
C LYS A 72 -17.58 -17.15 -23.35
N GLU A 73 -17.16 -17.14 -24.61
CA GLU A 73 -17.93 -16.53 -25.69
C GLU A 73 -19.21 -17.35 -25.97
N ILE A 74 -19.13 -18.67 -25.76
CA ILE A 74 -20.21 -19.62 -26.01
C ILE A 74 -20.88 -20.00 -24.69
N LYS A 75 -22.11 -19.52 -24.47
CA LYS A 75 -22.84 -19.71 -23.20
C LYS A 75 -23.07 -21.18 -22.80
N ASN A 76 -23.11 -22.10 -23.77
CA ASN A 76 -23.42 -23.51 -23.55
C ASN A 76 -22.18 -24.41 -23.36
N GLU A 77 -20.97 -23.86 -23.43
CA GLU A 77 -19.75 -24.63 -23.13
C GLU A 77 -19.56 -24.70 -21.61
N GLU A 78 -19.38 -25.92 -21.10
CA GLU A 78 -19.14 -26.18 -19.68
C GLU A 78 -17.64 -26.23 -19.42
N ILE A 79 -17.17 -25.43 -18.46
CA ILE A 79 -15.77 -25.44 -18.05
C ILE A 79 -15.59 -26.60 -17.07
N THR A 80 -14.95 -27.67 -17.52
CA THR A 80 -14.72 -28.85 -16.68
C THR A 80 -13.71 -28.57 -15.56
N GLU A 81 -13.85 -29.26 -14.44
CA GLU A 81 -12.90 -29.19 -13.32
C GLU A 81 -11.49 -29.64 -13.74
N GLU A 82 -11.39 -30.60 -14.67
CA GLU A 82 -10.12 -31.04 -15.26
C GLU A 82 -9.42 -29.90 -16.04
N TYR A 83 -10.17 -29.13 -16.83
CA TYR A 83 -9.61 -27.99 -17.55
C TYR A 83 -9.19 -26.87 -16.59
N ALA A 84 -10.03 -26.53 -15.61
CA ALA A 84 -9.68 -25.54 -14.58
C ALA A 84 -8.44 -25.94 -13.77
N THR A 85 -8.28 -27.24 -13.47
CA THR A 85 -7.08 -27.76 -12.80
C THR A 85 -5.84 -27.62 -13.67
N LYS A 86 -5.91 -27.96 -14.97
CA LYS A 86 -4.79 -27.79 -15.91
C LYS A 86 -4.38 -26.32 -16.06
N VAL A 87 -5.35 -25.41 -16.10
CA VAL A 87 -5.09 -23.96 -16.12
C VAL A 87 -4.48 -23.48 -14.81
N ALA A 88 -4.87 -24.04 -13.67
CA ALA A 88 -4.23 -23.74 -12.39
C ALA A 88 -2.76 -24.18 -12.38
N GLU A 89 -2.47 -25.38 -12.90
CA GLU A 89 -1.14 -25.95 -12.91
C GLU A 89 -0.17 -25.27 -13.88
N ASP A 90 -0.63 -24.89 -15.07
CA ASP A 90 0.19 -24.18 -16.07
C ASP A 90 -0.60 -23.07 -16.79
N PRO A 91 -0.88 -21.96 -16.09
CA PRO A 91 -1.70 -20.86 -16.61
C PRO A 91 -1.06 -20.17 -17.82
N ILE A 92 0.28 -20.19 -17.90
CA ILE A 92 1.06 -19.57 -18.99
C ILE A 92 0.91 -20.39 -20.28
N ALA A 93 0.90 -21.73 -20.19
CA ALA A 93 0.73 -22.59 -21.37
C ALA A 93 -0.61 -22.42 -22.09
N TYR A 94 -1.63 -21.89 -21.40
CA TYR A 94 -2.95 -21.62 -21.97
C TYR A 94 -3.13 -20.17 -22.51
N ASP A 95 -2.06 -19.36 -22.53
CA ASP A 95 -2.09 -17.92 -22.90
C ASP A 95 -3.13 -17.12 -22.11
N LEU A 96 -3.49 -17.62 -20.92
CA LEU A 96 -4.40 -17.00 -19.99
C LEU A 96 -3.58 -16.13 -19.03
N PHE A 97 -4.11 -14.95 -18.69
CA PHE A 97 -3.53 -14.07 -17.67
C PHE A 97 -2.16 -13.43 -18.01
N ALA A 98 -1.74 -13.42 -19.28
CA ALA A 98 -0.51 -12.75 -19.71
C ALA A 98 -0.40 -11.29 -19.24
N ASP A 99 -1.53 -10.59 -19.09
CA ASP A 99 -1.58 -9.21 -18.59
C ASP A 99 -1.16 -9.06 -17.11
N PHE A 100 -1.26 -10.11 -16.30
CA PHE A 100 -0.76 -10.08 -14.91
C PHE A 100 0.77 -10.05 -14.90
N PHE A 101 1.41 -10.67 -15.89
CA PHE A 101 2.86 -10.69 -15.99
C PHE A 101 3.41 -9.52 -16.83
N ASN A 102 2.60 -8.93 -17.71
CA ASN A 102 2.98 -7.75 -18.51
C ASN A 102 2.80 -6.42 -17.75
N VAL A 103 3.58 -6.29 -16.67
CA VAL A 103 3.50 -5.17 -15.75
C VAL A 103 4.83 -4.41 -15.65
N PRO A 104 4.81 -3.11 -15.31
CA PRO A 104 6.03 -2.31 -15.22
C PRO A 104 7.00 -2.79 -14.12
N PHE A 105 6.51 -3.48 -13.09
CA PHE A 105 7.28 -3.95 -11.94
C PHE A 105 6.98 -5.43 -11.62
N PRO A 106 7.47 -6.37 -12.45
CA PRO A 106 7.32 -7.79 -12.17
C PRO A 106 8.11 -8.20 -10.92
N ASP A 107 7.80 -9.37 -10.37
CA ASP A 107 8.54 -9.96 -9.26
C ASP A 107 10.01 -10.23 -9.63
N PRO A 108 10.93 -10.24 -8.64
CA PRO A 108 12.32 -10.58 -8.89
C PRO A 108 12.46 -12.04 -9.35
N GLY A 109 13.28 -12.28 -10.37
CA GLY A 109 13.51 -13.63 -10.91
C GLY A 109 14.18 -14.60 -9.93
N GLU A 110 15.09 -14.09 -9.09
CA GLU A 110 15.73 -14.84 -8.00
C GLU A 110 15.49 -14.09 -6.66
N PRO A 111 14.38 -14.38 -5.95
CA PRO A 111 14.08 -13.74 -4.68
C PRO A 111 15.11 -14.07 -3.60
N LYS A 112 15.54 -13.06 -2.84
CA LYS A 112 16.44 -13.21 -1.68
C LYS A 112 15.70 -13.46 -0.36
N PHE A 113 14.46 -13.01 -0.28
CA PHE A 113 13.57 -13.12 0.87
C PHE A 113 12.13 -12.92 0.43
N THR A 114 11.17 -13.28 1.27
CA THR A 114 9.74 -13.05 1.05
C THR A 114 9.20 -11.99 2.00
N PHE A 115 8.19 -11.25 1.56
CA PHE A 115 7.52 -10.28 2.41
C PHE A 115 6.02 -10.20 2.11
N ILE A 116 5.28 -9.64 3.07
CA ILE A 116 3.87 -9.29 2.87
C ILE A 116 3.68 -7.77 2.95
N ASP A 117 2.69 -7.25 2.22
CA ASP A 117 2.39 -5.82 2.09
C ASP A 117 0.97 -5.50 2.59
N LEU A 118 0.84 -5.10 3.87
CA LEU A 118 -0.44 -4.76 4.48
C LEU A 118 -0.73 -3.27 4.36
N PHE A 119 -2.01 -2.92 4.13
CA PHE A 119 -2.42 -1.54 3.83
C PHE A 119 -1.64 -0.98 2.63
N ALA A 120 -1.53 -1.82 1.60
CA ALA A 120 -0.55 -1.69 0.53
C ALA A 120 -0.69 -0.38 -0.27
N GLY A 121 -1.90 0.20 -0.32
CA GLY A 121 -2.21 1.38 -1.10
C GLY A 121 -1.83 1.17 -2.57
N MET A 122 -0.92 2.02 -3.05
CA MET A 122 -0.36 1.92 -4.40
C MET A 122 1.00 1.18 -4.45
N GLY A 123 1.36 0.43 -3.41
CA GLY A 123 2.52 -0.48 -3.40
C GLY A 123 3.87 0.22 -3.22
N GLY A 124 3.91 1.26 -2.38
CA GLY A 124 5.16 1.95 -2.06
C GLY A 124 6.14 1.06 -1.30
N PHE A 125 5.64 0.24 -0.37
CA PHE A 125 6.44 -0.80 0.30
C PHE A 125 6.86 -1.90 -0.67
N ARG A 126 5.95 -2.40 -1.54
CA ARG A 126 6.29 -3.37 -2.58
C ARG A 126 7.44 -2.91 -3.48
N LEU A 127 7.41 -1.69 -3.99
CA LEU A 127 8.52 -1.13 -4.79
C LEU A 127 9.83 -1.12 -4.00
N ALA A 128 9.79 -0.68 -2.74
CA ALA A 128 10.96 -0.59 -1.89
C ALA A 128 11.59 -1.96 -1.58
N MET A 129 10.77 -2.96 -1.23
CA MET A 129 11.24 -4.31 -0.91
C MET A 129 11.67 -5.09 -2.15
N GLN A 130 10.96 -4.97 -3.28
CA GLN A 130 11.39 -5.57 -4.56
C GLN A 130 12.75 -5.03 -5.01
N ALA A 131 13.03 -3.74 -4.78
CA ALA A 131 14.34 -3.16 -5.09
C ALA A 131 15.49 -3.83 -4.30
N GLN A 132 15.19 -4.46 -3.16
CA GLN A 132 16.15 -5.23 -2.36
C GLN A 132 16.19 -6.74 -2.70
N GLY A 133 15.42 -7.17 -3.72
CA GLY A 133 15.28 -8.57 -4.11
C GLY A 133 14.22 -9.35 -3.33
N GLY A 134 13.29 -8.67 -2.66
CA GLY A 134 12.17 -9.30 -1.97
C GLY A 134 11.05 -9.70 -2.93
N LYS A 135 10.44 -10.87 -2.71
CA LYS A 135 9.20 -11.28 -3.39
C LYS A 135 7.99 -11.03 -2.49
N CYS A 136 6.99 -10.33 -3.01
CA CYS A 136 5.72 -10.11 -2.32
C CYS A 136 4.89 -11.39 -2.39
N VAL A 137 4.61 -12.03 -1.26
CA VAL A 137 3.85 -13.29 -1.20
C VAL A 137 2.41 -13.12 -0.73
N PHE A 138 2.07 -11.93 -0.24
CA PHE A 138 0.71 -11.54 0.13
C PHE A 138 0.59 -10.02 0.17
N SER A 139 -0.50 -9.46 -0.36
CA SER A 139 -0.84 -8.06 -0.22
C SER A 139 -2.30 -7.84 0.17
N SER A 140 -2.57 -6.80 0.97
CA SER A 140 -3.93 -6.42 1.37
C SER A 140 -4.15 -4.90 1.30
N GLU A 141 -5.22 -4.50 0.61
CA GLU A 141 -5.67 -3.13 0.44
C GLU A 141 -7.19 -3.09 0.21
N TRP A 142 -7.92 -2.43 1.12
CA TRP A 142 -9.38 -2.33 1.06
C TRP A 142 -9.92 -1.34 0.00
N ASN A 143 -9.12 -0.37 -0.42
CA ASN A 143 -9.54 0.66 -1.37
C ASN A 143 -9.46 0.13 -2.81
N LYS A 144 -10.62 -0.11 -3.42
CA LYS A 144 -10.73 -0.60 -4.80
C LYS A 144 -9.96 0.21 -5.86
N TYR A 145 -9.81 1.52 -5.70
CA TYR A 145 -9.07 2.33 -6.67
C TYR A 145 -7.56 2.13 -6.50
N ALA A 146 -7.10 1.95 -5.26
CA ALA A 146 -5.73 1.61 -4.96
C ALA A 146 -5.41 0.20 -5.45
N GLN A 147 -6.28 -0.78 -5.19
CA GLN A 147 -6.21 -2.13 -5.75
C GLN A 147 -6.04 -2.15 -7.29
N LYS A 148 -6.87 -1.39 -8.03
CA LYS A 148 -6.74 -1.25 -9.51
C LYS A 148 -5.37 -0.70 -9.93
N THR A 149 -4.88 0.28 -9.18
CA THR A 149 -3.59 0.92 -9.46
C THR A 149 -2.45 -0.04 -9.17
N TYR A 150 -2.54 -0.77 -8.05
CA TYR A 150 -1.59 -1.81 -7.64
C TYR A 150 -1.51 -2.92 -8.70
N MET A 151 -2.66 -3.50 -9.07
CA MET A 151 -2.74 -4.55 -10.08
C MET A 151 -2.11 -4.15 -11.42
N ALA A 152 -2.37 -2.94 -11.90
CA ALA A 152 -1.79 -2.49 -13.15
C ALA A 152 -0.26 -2.33 -13.13
N ASN A 153 0.32 -2.20 -11.93
CA ASN A 153 1.75 -2.01 -11.74
C ASN A 153 2.51 -3.29 -11.38
N PHE A 154 1.85 -4.24 -10.71
CA PHE A 154 2.48 -5.44 -10.15
C PHE A 154 1.86 -6.77 -10.60
N GLY A 155 0.71 -6.76 -11.25
CA GLY A 155 0.04 -7.97 -11.74
C GLY A 155 -0.87 -8.64 -10.74
N GLU A 156 -0.72 -8.25 -9.48
CA GLU A 156 -1.42 -8.82 -8.34
C GLU A 156 -2.56 -7.90 -7.88
N MET A 157 -3.72 -8.49 -7.63
CA MET A 157 -4.85 -7.81 -6.97
C MET A 157 -4.73 -8.02 -5.46
N PRO A 158 -4.51 -6.97 -4.65
CA PRO A 158 -4.45 -7.13 -3.20
C PRO A 158 -5.76 -7.69 -2.63
N PHE A 159 -5.67 -8.52 -1.59
CA PHE A 159 -6.85 -8.91 -0.82
C PHE A 159 -7.52 -7.69 -0.16
N GLY A 160 -8.81 -7.79 0.12
CA GLY A 160 -9.59 -6.68 0.69
C GLY A 160 -9.32 -6.42 2.18
N ASP A 161 -10.38 -6.43 2.98
CA ASP A 161 -10.38 -6.04 4.39
C ASP A 161 -9.60 -7.03 5.28
N ILE A 162 -8.40 -6.63 5.71
CA ILE A 162 -7.51 -7.42 6.57
C ILE A 162 -8.08 -7.73 7.96
N THR A 163 -9.17 -7.08 8.39
CA THR A 163 -9.79 -7.39 9.69
C THR A 163 -10.50 -8.75 9.69
N LYS A 164 -10.84 -9.29 8.52
CA LYS A 164 -11.58 -10.55 8.37
C LYS A 164 -10.62 -11.75 8.44
N ASP A 165 -10.96 -12.77 9.24
CA ASP A 165 -10.13 -13.99 9.34
C ASP A 165 -10.01 -14.74 8.01
N VAL A 166 -11.02 -14.72 7.16
CA VAL A 166 -10.98 -15.26 5.78
C VAL A 166 -9.92 -14.56 4.91
N THR A 167 -9.64 -13.27 5.13
CA THR A 167 -8.57 -12.59 4.41
C THR A 167 -7.21 -12.99 4.99
N LYS A 168 -7.12 -13.14 6.30
CA LYS A 168 -5.89 -13.57 6.99
C LYS A 168 -5.52 -15.03 6.67
N SER A 169 -6.47 -15.90 6.34
CA SER A 169 -6.19 -17.30 6.01
C SER A 169 -5.40 -17.47 4.70
N PHE A 170 -5.37 -16.45 3.84
CA PHE A 170 -4.55 -16.44 2.62
C PHE A 170 -3.09 -16.00 2.86
N ILE A 171 -2.75 -15.57 4.08
CA ILE A 171 -1.36 -15.22 4.42
C ILE A 171 -0.55 -16.52 4.50
N PRO A 172 0.56 -16.66 3.76
CA PRO A 172 1.42 -17.83 3.86
C PRO A 172 1.87 -18.09 5.30
N GLN A 173 1.99 -19.36 5.66
CA GLN A 173 2.40 -19.75 7.01
C GLN A 173 3.75 -19.13 7.39
N GLU A 174 4.69 -19.11 6.44
CA GLU A 174 6.03 -18.54 6.62
C GLU A 174 6.30 -17.43 5.60
N PHE A 175 6.90 -16.34 6.08
CA PHE A 175 7.48 -15.27 5.27
C PHE A 175 8.52 -14.50 6.10
N ASP A 176 9.49 -13.84 5.44
CA ASP A 176 10.60 -13.21 6.18
C ASP A 176 10.22 -11.85 6.80
N VAL A 177 9.48 -11.01 6.05
CA VAL A 177 9.21 -9.61 6.46
C VAL A 177 7.75 -9.20 6.36
N LEU A 178 7.22 -8.55 7.40
CA LEU A 178 5.91 -7.87 7.35
C LEU A 178 6.08 -6.36 7.09
N CYS A 179 5.43 -5.82 6.07
CA CYS A 179 5.33 -4.37 5.84
C CYS A 179 3.92 -3.87 6.16
N ALA A 180 3.78 -2.72 6.83
CA ALA A 180 2.47 -2.11 7.06
C ALA A 180 2.49 -0.58 7.27
N GLY A 181 1.72 0.14 6.46
CA GLY A 181 1.40 1.56 6.65
C GLY A 181 0.04 1.77 7.34
N PHE A 182 -0.12 1.27 8.56
CA PHE A 182 -1.43 1.25 9.23
C PHE A 182 -1.91 2.65 9.65
N PRO A 183 -3.21 2.95 9.61
CA PRO A 183 -3.72 4.28 9.97
C PRO A 183 -3.59 4.56 11.48
N CYS A 184 -3.31 5.82 11.84
CA CYS A 184 -3.21 6.26 13.24
C CYS A 184 -4.60 6.32 13.90
N GLN A 185 -4.88 5.42 14.85
CA GLN A 185 -6.12 5.37 15.63
C GLN A 185 -5.83 5.47 17.14
N PRO A 186 -6.64 6.18 17.94
CA PRO A 186 -6.51 6.16 19.40
C PRO A 186 -6.93 4.78 19.96
N PHE A 187 -6.27 4.34 21.04
CA PHE A 187 -6.65 3.12 21.76
C PHE A 187 -7.55 3.45 22.95
N SER A 188 -8.74 2.84 23.02
CA SER A 188 -9.66 3.05 24.14
C SER A 188 -9.19 2.28 25.39
N ILE A 189 -8.91 3.02 26.47
CA ILE A 189 -8.52 2.45 27.77
C ILE A 189 -9.73 1.83 28.50
N ALA A 190 -10.97 2.12 28.09
CA ALA A 190 -12.19 1.75 28.82
C ALA A 190 -12.37 0.23 28.98
N GLY A 191 -12.00 -0.57 27.99
CA GLY A 191 -12.05 -2.03 28.06
C GLY A 191 -11.02 -2.62 29.03
N VAL A 192 -9.82 -2.03 29.08
CA VAL A 192 -8.73 -2.43 29.98
C VAL A 192 -9.04 -2.01 31.42
N SER A 193 -9.53 -0.79 31.64
CA SER A 193 -9.89 -0.27 32.98
C SER A 193 -10.98 -1.10 33.67
N LYS A 194 -12.01 -1.54 32.93
CA LYS A 194 -13.09 -2.37 33.47
C LYS A 194 -12.62 -3.78 33.83
N LYS A 195 -11.70 -4.37 33.06
CA LYS A 195 -11.10 -5.68 33.36
C LYS A 195 -10.11 -5.61 34.52
N LYS A 196 -9.35 -4.52 34.62
CA LYS A 196 -8.44 -4.25 35.74
C LYS A 196 -9.20 -4.05 37.06
N SER A 197 -10.37 -3.40 37.04
CA SER A 197 -11.27 -3.32 38.21
C SER A 197 -11.91 -4.66 38.59
N LEU A 198 -11.86 -5.67 37.72
CA LEU A 198 -12.40 -7.02 37.94
C LEU A 198 -11.30 -8.05 38.27
N GLY A 199 -10.05 -7.62 38.49
CA GLY A 199 -8.94 -8.52 38.86
C GLY A 199 -8.51 -9.51 37.78
N ARG A 200 -8.87 -9.27 36.52
CA ARG A 200 -8.43 -10.12 35.39
C ARG A 200 -7.07 -9.66 34.90
N GLU A 201 -6.17 -10.62 34.63
CA GLU A 201 -4.91 -10.34 33.93
C GLU A 201 -5.21 -9.60 32.62
N THR A 202 -4.41 -8.59 32.32
CA THR A 202 -4.53 -7.79 31.10
C THR A 202 -3.30 -8.05 30.24
N GLY A 203 -3.45 -8.76 29.12
CA GLY A 203 -2.35 -9.07 28.21
C GLY A 203 -2.59 -8.58 26.78
N PHE A 204 -1.72 -8.98 25.85
CA PHE A 204 -1.89 -8.75 24.41
C PHE A 204 -3.31 -9.03 23.92
N LYS A 205 -3.85 -10.22 24.24
CA LYS A 205 -5.20 -10.70 23.85
C LYS A 205 -6.37 -9.87 24.43
N ASP A 206 -6.13 -9.04 25.45
CA ASP A 206 -7.15 -8.14 26.00
C ASP A 206 -7.13 -6.74 25.38
N LYS A 207 -6.00 -6.35 24.75
CA LYS A 207 -5.82 -5.08 24.06
C LYS A 207 -6.32 -5.14 22.60
N THR A 208 -6.50 -6.34 22.04
CA THR A 208 -6.79 -6.60 20.60
C THR A 208 -8.09 -6.03 20.04
N GLN A 209 -8.93 -5.34 20.82
CA GLN A 209 -10.25 -4.91 20.33
C GLN A 209 -10.22 -3.51 19.71
N GLY A 210 -10.45 -3.46 18.39
CA GLY A 210 -11.07 -2.32 17.70
C GLY A 210 -10.17 -1.40 16.86
N THR A 211 -8.90 -1.74 16.62
CA THR A 211 -8.00 -0.92 15.78
C THR A 211 -7.11 -1.78 14.88
N LEU A 212 -6.79 -1.26 13.70
CA LEU A 212 -6.02 -1.94 12.65
C LEU A 212 -4.57 -2.30 13.06
N PHE A 213 -3.99 -1.63 14.05
CA PHE A 213 -2.71 -2.04 14.62
C PHE A 213 -2.77 -3.43 15.27
N PHE A 214 -3.90 -3.80 15.88
CA PHE A 214 -4.02 -5.11 16.52
C PHE A 214 -4.18 -6.24 15.50
N ASP A 215 -4.73 -5.97 14.32
CA ASP A 215 -4.69 -6.94 13.21
C ASP A 215 -3.25 -7.18 12.74
N VAL A 216 -2.43 -6.12 12.63
CA VAL A 216 -0.99 -6.26 12.35
C VAL A 216 -0.30 -7.08 13.44
N ALA A 217 -0.53 -6.75 14.70
CA ALA A 217 0.11 -7.44 15.81
C ALA A 217 -0.34 -8.91 15.94
N ASP A 218 -1.59 -9.20 15.62
CA ASP A 218 -2.14 -10.57 15.54
C ASP A 218 -1.44 -11.37 14.44
N ILE A 219 -1.26 -10.80 13.23
CA ILE A 219 -0.50 -11.43 12.15
C ILE A 219 0.96 -11.67 12.57
N ILE A 220 1.63 -10.67 13.17
CA ILE A 220 3.00 -10.84 13.72
C ILE A 220 3.05 -11.97 14.76
N SER A 221 2.02 -12.09 15.60
CA SER A 221 1.93 -13.14 16.62
C SER A 221 1.76 -14.53 16.02
N ARG A 222 0.95 -14.67 14.95
CA ARG A 222 0.65 -15.96 14.30
C ARG A 222 1.81 -16.46 13.44
N HIS A 223 2.42 -15.58 12.64
CA HIS A 223 3.39 -15.95 11.61
C HIS A 223 4.85 -15.73 12.01
N ARG A 224 5.11 -14.99 13.10
CA ARG A 224 6.45 -14.79 13.68
C ARG A 224 7.54 -14.40 12.64
N PRO A 225 7.31 -13.41 11.74
CA PRO A 225 8.29 -13.06 10.72
C PRO A 225 9.66 -12.68 11.31
N LYS A 226 10.73 -12.82 10.53
CA LYS A 226 12.09 -12.47 10.97
C LYS A 226 12.19 -11.00 11.35
N ALA A 227 11.56 -10.14 10.55
CA ALA A 227 11.49 -8.72 10.78
C ALA A 227 10.14 -8.12 10.38
N PHE A 228 9.90 -6.88 10.80
CA PHE A 228 8.80 -6.07 10.28
C PHE A 228 9.25 -4.62 10.01
N PHE A 229 8.53 -3.95 9.13
CA PHE A 229 8.67 -2.53 8.85
C PHE A 229 7.30 -1.85 8.86
N LEU A 230 7.05 -1.05 9.89
CA LEU A 230 5.83 -0.25 10.05
C LEU A 230 6.12 1.22 9.80
N GLU A 231 5.16 1.91 9.18
CA GLU A 231 5.20 3.36 8.95
C GLU A 231 3.97 4.03 9.57
N ASN A 232 4.14 5.23 10.11
CA ASN A 232 3.03 6.04 10.59
C ASN A 232 3.34 7.56 10.60
N VAL A 233 2.32 8.37 10.92
CA VAL A 233 2.45 9.83 11.05
C VAL A 233 3.44 10.23 12.14
N LYS A 234 4.21 11.31 11.91
CA LYS A 234 5.21 11.82 12.88
C LYS A 234 4.65 12.09 14.28
N ASN A 235 3.37 12.47 14.36
CA ASN A 235 2.70 12.81 15.60
C ASN A 235 2.32 11.60 16.45
N LEU A 236 2.52 10.36 15.98
CA LEU A 236 2.19 9.14 16.72
C LEU A 236 2.79 9.13 18.14
N MET A 237 4.03 9.61 18.30
CA MET A 237 4.72 9.69 19.60
C MET A 237 4.02 10.63 20.60
N SER A 238 3.31 11.64 20.11
CA SER A 238 2.58 12.62 20.92
C SER A 238 1.08 12.37 20.99
N HIS A 239 0.57 11.45 20.15
CA HIS A 239 -0.85 11.18 19.99
C HIS A 239 -1.43 10.59 21.29
N ASP A 240 -2.64 11.03 21.67
CA ASP A 240 -3.29 10.65 22.92
C ASP A 240 -2.36 10.83 24.14
N LYS A 241 -1.66 11.98 24.21
CA LYS A 241 -0.67 12.29 25.25
C LYS A 241 0.46 11.23 25.36
N GLY A 242 0.83 10.65 24.21
CA GLY A 242 1.86 9.61 24.09
C GLY A 242 1.39 8.19 24.41
N ASN A 243 0.12 8.01 24.81
CA ASN A 243 -0.43 6.70 25.15
C ASN A 243 -0.47 5.76 23.94
N THR A 244 -0.79 6.27 22.74
CA THR A 244 -0.86 5.44 21.52
C THR A 244 0.47 4.76 21.21
N PHE A 245 1.56 5.53 21.11
CA PHE A 245 2.88 4.95 20.85
C PHE A 245 3.35 4.01 21.97
N LYS A 246 3.04 4.34 23.24
CA LYS A 246 3.35 3.47 24.38
C LYS A 246 2.69 2.10 24.28
N VAL A 247 1.42 2.04 23.86
CA VAL A 247 0.70 0.77 23.66
C VAL A 247 1.31 -0.02 22.51
N ILE A 248 1.58 0.62 21.37
CA ILE A 248 2.22 -0.02 20.21
C ILE A 248 3.57 -0.64 20.60
N LYS A 249 4.44 0.16 21.22
CA LYS A 249 5.74 -0.29 21.70
C LYS A 249 5.63 -1.48 22.66
N GLY A 250 4.80 -1.35 23.69
CA GLY A 250 4.62 -2.42 24.68
C GLY A 250 4.06 -3.71 24.05
N THR A 251 3.15 -3.61 23.07
CA THR A 251 2.64 -4.77 22.34
C THR A 251 3.72 -5.47 21.51
N LEU A 252 4.55 -4.72 20.77
CA LEU A 252 5.63 -5.32 19.97
C LEU A 252 6.72 -5.95 20.84
N GLU A 253 7.03 -5.34 21.99
CA GLU A 253 7.94 -5.90 23.00
C GLU A 253 7.36 -7.15 23.68
N GLU A 254 6.07 -7.16 24.02
CA GLU A 254 5.35 -8.35 24.53
C GLU A 254 5.38 -9.51 23.52
N LEU A 255 5.36 -9.21 22.21
CA LEU A 255 5.54 -10.17 21.13
C LEU A 255 7.01 -10.59 20.93
N ARG A 256 7.93 -10.23 21.83
CA ARG A 256 9.36 -10.58 21.77
C ARG A 256 10.09 -10.07 20.52
N TYR A 257 9.79 -8.84 20.08
CA TYR A 257 10.60 -8.14 19.07
C TYR A 257 11.47 -7.06 19.73
N SER A 258 12.72 -6.93 19.28
CA SER A 258 13.47 -5.68 19.43
C SER A 258 12.92 -4.66 18.44
N ILE A 259 12.87 -3.39 18.83
CA ILE A 259 12.30 -2.32 18.00
C ILE A 259 13.25 -1.13 17.90
N HIS A 260 13.36 -0.61 16.69
CA HIS A 260 14.11 0.57 16.32
C HIS A 260 13.15 1.55 15.67
N TYR A 261 13.14 2.82 16.08
CA TYR A 261 12.26 3.81 15.49
C TYR A 261 12.89 5.19 15.36
N LEU A 262 12.55 5.89 14.29
CA LEU A 262 13.05 7.23 13.99
C LEU A 262 12.03 8.02 13.17
N VAL A 263 11.84 9.30 13.49
CA VAL A 263 11.12 10.22 12.60
C VAL A 263 12.08 10.67 11.50
N MET A 264 11.69 10.39 10.26
CA MET A 264 12.49 10.70 9.08
C MET A 264 11.70 11.60 8.13
N ASP A 265 12.38 12.58 7.55
CA ASP A 265 11.79 13.47 6.53
C ASP A 265 12.15 12.99 5.12
N GLY A 266 11.12 12.84 4.28
CA GLY A 266 11.25 12.53 2.86
C GLY A 266 12.06 13.56 2.07
N GLN A 267 12.25 14.78 2.60
CA GLN A 267 13.00 15.85 1.90
C GLN A 267 14.41 15.44 1.47
N THR A 268 15.03 14.48 2.18
CA THR A 268 16.35 13.92 1.83
C THR A 268 16.35 13.29 0.43
N TYR A 269 15.19 12.78 -0.01
CA TYR A 269 15.06 11.94 -1.20
C TYR A 269 14.21 12.56 -2.32
N VAL A 270 13.25 13.41 -1.96
CA VAL A 270 12.31 14.08 -2.87
C VAL A 270 12.14 15.55 -2.46
N PRO A 271 11.75 16.47 -3.37
CA PRO A 271 11.64 17.88 -3.04
C PRO A 271 10.35 18.21 -2.26
N GLN A 272 10.09 17.51 -1.15
CA GLN A 272 8.87 17.64 -0.34
C GLN A 272 9.20 17.39 1.14
N HIS A 273 8.69 18.26 2.02
CA HIS A 273 8.58 17.91 3.44
C HIS A 273 7.53 16.83 3.65
N ARG A 274 7.94 15.67 4.16
CA ARG A 274 7.04 14.58 4.54
C ARG A 274 7.68 13.75 5.63
N GLU A 275 7.51 14.23 6.86
CA GLU A 275 7.98 13.54 8.06
C GLU A 275 7.04 12.40 8.45
N ARG A 276 7.62 11.23 8.74
CA ARG A 276 6.94 10.01 9.18
C ARG A 276 7.80 9.25 10.18
N ILE A 277 7.17 8.55 11.11
CA ILE A 277 7.89 7.62 11.99
C ILE A 277 8.06 6.29 11.27
N MET A 278 9.30 5.82 11.21
CA MET A 278 9.67 4.49 10.76
C MET A 278 9.83 3.62 11.99
N ILE A 279 9.26 2.41 12.01
CA ILE A 279 9.41 1.44 13.09
C ILE A 279 9.86 0.12 12.46
N VAL A 280 11.09 -0.29 12.73
CA VAL A 280 11.66 -1.56 12.29
C VAL A 280 11.80 -2.46 13.51
N GLY A 281 11.43 -3.74 13.38
CA GLY A 281 11.63 -4.67 14.47
C GLY A 281 12.15 -6.03 14.01
N PHE A 282 12.87 -6.69 14.90
CA PHE A 282 13.54 -7.97 14.66
C PHE A 282 13.12 -8.99 15.73
N ASN A 283 12.88 -10.22 15.31
CA ASN A 283 12.40 -11.28 16.18
C ASN A 283 13.52 -11.71 17.16
N ARG A 284 13.34 -11.51 18.47
CA ARG A 284 14.39 -11.84 19.47
C ARG A 284 14.68 -13.33 19.59
N ASP A 285 13.79 -14.18 19.11
CA ASP A 285 14.04 -15.62 19.09
C ASP A 285 15.05 -16.00 17.98
N ILE A 286 15.29 -15.10 17.02
CA ILE A 286 16.23 -15.27 15.90
C ILE A 286 17.47 -14.40 16.09
N PHE A 287 17.29 -13.11 16.39
CA PHE A 287 18.37 -12.13 16.46
C PHE A 287 18.89 -11.87 17.88
N HIS A 288 18.23 -12.43 18.90
CA HIS A 288 18.60 -12.30 20.32
C HIS A 288 18.72 -10.85 20.85
N GLY A 289 18.29 -9.84 20.08
CA GLY A 289 18.47 -8.43 20.42
C GLY A 289 19.88 -7.90 20.13
N GLU A 290 20.68 -8.65 19.37
CA GLU A 290 22.06 -8.33 19.03
C GLU A 290 22.21 -7.76 17.61
N GLU A 291 21.10 -7.57 16.90
CA GLU A 291 21.12 -7.07 15.54
C GLU A 291 21.74 -5.67 15.44
N GLN A 292 22.61 -5.48 14.44
CA GLN A 292 23.33 -4.22 14.24
C GLN A 292 22.58 -3.28 13.28
N PHE A 293 21.29 -3.07 13.52
CA PHE A 293 20.46 -2.19 12.70
C PHE A 293 20.74 -0.70 12.97
N THR A 294 20.86 0.07 11.90
CA THR A 294 20.88 1.55 11.97
C THR A 294 20.05 2.15 10.85
N PHE A 295 19.34 3.23 11.14
CA PHE A 295 18.60 3.98 10.11
C PHE A 295 19.59 4.68 9.16
N PRO A 296 19.22 4.85 7.87
CA PRO A 296 20.04 5.61 6.93
C PRO A 296 20.19 7.06 7.41
N LYS A 297 21.32 7.68 7.09
CA LYS A 297 21.59 9.08 7.44
C LYS A 297 20.58 10.00 6.72
N GLN A 298 20.16 11.06 7.42
CA GLN A 298 19.35 12.11 6.84
C GLN A 298 20.25 13.26 6.40
N GLU A 299 20.16 13.63 5.13
CA GLU A 299 20.93 14.71 4.51
C GLU A 299 19.96 15.82 4.05
N GLN A 300 20.50 16.99 3.73
CA GLN A 300 19.67 18.08 3.19
C GLN A 300 19.14 17.72 1.80
N ALA A 301 17.98 18.30 1.45
CA ALA A 301 17.37 18.09 0.14
C ALA A 301 18.34 18.44 -0.99
N THR A 302 18.58 17.48 -1.89
CA THR A 302 19.42 17.65 -3.08
C THR A 302 18.61 17.93 -4.33
N ARG A 303 17.29 17.71 -4.28
CA ARG A 303 16.37 17.87 -5.40
C ARG A 303 15.46 19.07 -5.19
N SER A 304 14.96 19.59 -6.29
CA SER A 304 14.10 20.77 -6.32
C SER A 304 12.79 20.47 -7.05
N ILE A 305 11.76 21.29 -6.80
CA ILE A 305 10.44 21.09 -7.39
C ILE A 305 10.47 21.08 -8.92
N LYS A 306 11.30 21.90 -9.56
CA LYS A 306 11.46 21.91 -11.02
C LYS A 306 11.82 20.53 -11.60
N ASP A 307 12.53 19.69 -10.84
CA ASP A 307 13.04 18.40 -11.33
C ASP A 307 11.93 17.36 -11.52
N ILE A 308 10.74 17.59 -10.94
CA ILE A 308 9.60 16.69 -11.05
C ILE A 308 8.52 17.19 -12.04
N LEU A 309 8.64 18.43 -12.51
CA LEU A 309 7.59 19.06 -13.31
C LEU A 309 7.61 18.54 -14.75
N ASP A 310 6.42 18.33 -15.31
CA ASP A 310 6.28 18.04 -16.73
C ASP A 310 6.45 19.34 -17.54
N PRO A 311 7.29 19.35 -18.59
CA PRO A 311 7.47 20.53 -19.43
C PRO A 311 6.21 20.84 -20.27
N ASN A 312 5.43 19.79 -20.59
CA ASN A 312 4.20 19.90 -21.37
C ASN A 312 3.01 19.50 -20.49
N ILE A 313 2.33 20.49 -19.94
CA ILE A 313 1.22 20.30 -19.01
C ILE A 313 -0.10 20.77 -19.61
N ASP A 314 -1.16 20.01 -19.39
CA ASP A 314 -2.51 20.36 -19.82
C ASP A 314 -3.03 21.59 -19.06
N GLU A 315 -3.63 22.54 -19.77
CA GLU A 315 -4.16 23.78 -19.21
C GLU A 315 -5.26 23.53 -18.16
N LYS A 316 -5.92 22.36 -18.17
CA LYS A 316 -6.91 21.96 -17.16
C LYS A 316 -6.38 22.01 -15.72
N TYR A 317 -5.06 21.93 -15.53
CA TYR A 317 -4.44 22.00 -14.20
C TYR A 317 -4.26 23.44 -13.70
N THR A 318 -4.36 24.44 -14.58
CA THR A 318 -4.38 25.86 -14.21
C THR A 318 -5.63 26.16 -13.40
N LEU A 319 -5.49 26.86 -12.27
CA LEU A 319 -6.64 27.24 -11.47
C LEU A 319 -7.53 28.23 -12.23
N SER A 320 -8.85 28.03 -12.16
CA SER A 320 -9.80 29.03 -12.63
C SER A 320 -9.73 30.29 -11.78
N ASP A 321 -10.08 31.44 -12.37
CA ASP A 321 -10.08 32.74 -11.66
C ASP A 321 -10.92 32.68 -10.39
N LYS A 322 -12.06 32.00 -10.44
CA LYS A 322 -12.94 31.81 -9.28
C LYS A 322 -12.24 31.09 -8.13
N LEU A 323 -11.54 29.99 -8.42
CA LEU A 323 -10.85 29.20 -7.40
C LEU A 323 -9.62 29.96 -6.88
N TRP A 324 -8.86 30.61 -7.76
CA TRP A 324 -7.70 31.39 -7.36
C TRP A 324 -8.08 32.57 -6.45
N ASN A 325 -9.09 33.36 -6.85
CA ASN A 325 -9.64 34.44 -6.03
C ASN A 325 -10.14 33.94 -4.67
N TYR A 326 -10.80 32.77 -4.64
CA TYR A 326 -11.23 32.16 -3.39
C TYR A 326 -10.06 31.85 -2.45
N LEU A 327 -8.99 31.23 -2.96
CA LEU A 327 -7.82 30.88 -2.16
C LEU A 327 -7.08 32.13 -1.66
N GLN A 328 -6.99 33.19 -2.47
CA GLN A 328 -6.44 34.48 -2.07
C GLN A 328 -7.24 35.11 -0.92
N ASN A 329 -8.56 35.24 -1.07
CA ASN A 329 -9.44 35.78 -0.04
C ASN A 329 -9.42 34.95 1.25
N TYR A 330 -9.34 33.61 1.13
CA TYR A 330 -9.24 32.72 2.28
C TYR A 330 -7.94 32.94 3.06
N ALA A 331 -6.80 33.02 2.36
CA ALA A 331 -5.50 33.27 2.97
C ALA A 331 -5.45 34.65 3.68
N GLU A 332 -6.00 35.69 3.07
CA GLU A 332 -6.09 37.03 3.68
C GLU A 332 -6.95 37.04 4.95
N LYS A 333 -8.12 36.39 4.91
CA LYS A 333 -9.01 36.26 6.07
C LYS A 333 -8.33 35.56 7.25
N HIS A 334 -7.52 34.54 6.99
CA HIS A 334 -6.80 33.82 8.04
C HIS A 334 -5.59 34.61 8.56
N ARG A 335 -4.86 35.30 7.68
CA ARG A 335 -3.76 36.20 8.05
C ARG A 335 -4.24 37.34 8.95
N ALA A 336 -5.40 37.93 8.64
CA ALA A 336 -6.03 38.97 9.46
C ALA A 336 -6.38 38.50 10.89
N LYS A 337 -6.53 37.18 11.10
CA LYS A 337 -6.79 36.56 12.41
C LYS A 337 -5.51 36.08 13.11
N GLY A 338 -4.33 36.40 12.59
CA GLY A 338 -3.04 35.93 13.12
C GLY A 338 -2.75 34.45 12.83
N ASN A 339 -3.50 33.82 11.93
CA ASN A 339 -3.30 32.41 11.56
C ASN A 339 -2.52 32.28 10.25
N GLY A 340 -1.68 31.24 10.14
CA GLY A 340 -0.89 30.93 8.94
C GLY A 340 -1.59 30.05 7.88
N PHE A 341 -2.92 29.90 7.94
CA PHE A 341 -3.65 29.06 6.98
C PHE A 341 -3.84 29.78 5.62
N GLY A 342 -3.78 29.02 4.53
CA GLY A 342 -3.93 29.53 3.16
C GLY A 342 -3.36 28.56 2.13
N TYR A 343 -3.09 29.06 0.93
CA TYR A 343 -2.41 28.30 -0.12
C TYR A 343 -0.87 28.38 0.01
N GLY A 344 -0.17 27.44 -0.63
CA GLY A 344 1.28 27.40 -0.75
C GLY A 344 1.69 27.60 -2.20
N LEU A 345 2.17 28.80 -2.53
CA LEU A 345 2.86 29.02 -3.80
C LEU A 345 4.29 28.49 -3.66
N THR A 346 4.67 27.57 -4.53
CA THR A 346 5.89 26.76 -4.38
C THR A 346 7.07 27.44 -5.06
N ASP A 347 8.21 27.53 -4.36
CA ASP A 347 9.48 27.87 -4.98
C ASP A 347 9.96 26.71 -5.85
N LEU A 348 10.13 26.97 -7.16
CA LEU A 348 10.53 25.95 -8.13
C LEU A 348 11.94 25.40 -7.86
N ASN A 349 12.82 26.18 -7.22
CA ASN A 349 14.15 25.72 -6.83
C ASN A 349 14.19 25.15 -5.40
N GLY A 350 13.07 25.19 -4.68
CA GLY A 350 12.95 24.72 -3.31
C GLY A 350 12.23 23.37 -3.19
N ILE A 351 11.68 23.15 -2.00
CA ILE A 351 10.89 21.96 -1.63
C ILE A 351 9.45 22.35 -1.31
N SER A 352 8.50 21.47 -1.58
CA SER A 352 7.09 21.72 -1.28
C SER A 352 6.71 21.41 0.16
N ARG A 353 5.53 21.89 0.55
CA ARG A 353 4.77 21.35 1.69
C ARG A 353 4.37 19.89 1.41
N THR A 354 3.88 19.22 2.44
CA THR A 354 3.35 17.85 2.34
C THR A 354 2.17 17.77 1.36
N LEU A 355 2.26 16.87 0.39
CA LEU A 355 1.14 16.44 -0.44
C LEU A 355 0.16 15.64 0.43
N SER A 356 -0.99 16.21 0.74
CA SER A 356 -2.00 15.57 1.58
C SER A 356 -3.01 14.77 0.76
N ALA A 357 -3.71 13.84 1.40
CA ALA A 357 -4.85 13.15 0.79
C ALA A 357 -6.02 14.08 0.43
N ARG A 358 -6.02 15.35 0.88
CA ARG A 358 -7.02 16.37 0.55
C ARG A 358 -6.65 17.21 -0.67
N TYR A 359 -5.44 17.03 -1.22
CA TYR A 359 -4.95 17.77 -2.38
C TYR A 359 -5.88 17.70 -3.61
N TYR A 360 -6.67 16.62 -3.73
CA TYR A 360 -7.67 16.50 -4.79
C TYR A 360 -8.70 17.65 -4.81
N LYS A 361 -8.99 18.28 -3.66
CA LYS A 361 -10.02 19.32 -3.53
C LYS A 361 -9.68 20.58 -4.32
N ASP A 362 -8.59 21.24 -3.93
CA ASP A 362 -8.19 22.55 -4.47
C ASP A 362 -6.69 22.63 -4.78
N GLY A 363 -5.90 21.66 -4.30
CA GLY A 363 -4.45 21.65 -4.46
C GLY A 363 -3.72 22.76 -3.69
N SER A 364 -4.41 23.38 -2.74
CA SER A 364 -3.94 24.59 -2.07
C SER A 364 -2.59 24.42 -1.36
N GLU A 365 -2.21 23.21 -0.96
CA GLU A 365 -0.93 22.97 -0.28
C GLU A 365 0.29 23.20 -1.18
N ILE A 366 0.16 22.95 -2.49
CA ILE A 366 1.26 22.94 -3.46
C ILE A 366 0.74 23.49 -4.80
N LEU A 367 0.96 24.78 -5.03
CA LEU A 367 0.63 25.47 -6.27
C LEU A 367 1.91 25.87 -7.01
N ILE A 368 1.93 25.65 -8.32
CA ILE A 368 3.07 25.92 -9.20
C ILE A 368 2.84 27.26 -9.91
N PRO A 369 3.74 28.26 -9.75
CA PRO A 369 3.66 29.51 -10.50
C PRO A 369 3.92 29.28 -11.99
N GLN A 370 3.18 30.01 -12.85
CA GLN A 370 3.24 29.85 -14.32
C GLN A 370 3.80 31.08 -15.06
N GLY A 371 4.27 32.09 -14.34
CA GLY A 371 4.69 33.38 -14.90
C GLY A 371 3.57 34.43 -14.94
N GLU A 372 3.86 35.58 -15.53
CA GLU A 372 2.94 36.72 -15.55
C GLU A 372 1.66 36.43 -16.36
N GLY A 373 0.52 36.92 -15.87
CA GLY A 373 -0.77 36.82 -16.55
C GLY A 373 -1.45 35.46 -16.48
N LYS A 374 -0.84 34.44 -15.84
CA LYS A 374 -1.47 33.13 -15.60
C LYS A 374 -1.66 32.86 -14.11
N ASN A 375 -2.84 32.36 -13.75
CA ASN A 375 -3.08 31.82 -12.41
C ASN A 375 -2.10 30.66 -12.15
N PRO A 376 -1.74 30.39 -10.88
CA PRO A 376 -0.95 29.20 -10.58
C PRO A 376 -1.72 27.93 -10.94
N ARG A 377 -1.00 26.82 -11.09
CA ARG A 377 -1.60 25.51 -11.38
C ARG A 377 -1.39 24.51 -10.26
N LYS A 378 -2.20 23.47 -10.25
CA LYS A 378 -1.94 22.25 -9.48
C LYS A 378 -0.81 21.44 -10.12
N LEU A 379 -0.21 20.57 -9.34
CA LEU A 379 0.56 19.44 -9.84
C LEU A 379 -0.38 18.47 -10.59
N SER A 380 0.11 17.86 -11.66
CA SER A 380 -0.55 16.73 -12.32
C SER A 380 -0.43 15.45 -11.48
N PRO A 381 -1.25 14.41 -11.74
CA PRO A 381 -1.07 13.11 -11.09
C PRO A 381 0.33 12.51 -11.29
N ARG A 382 0.94 12.68 -12.47
CA ARG A 382 2.31 12.22 -12.74
C ARG A 382 3.32 12.98 -11.90
N GLU A 383 3.21 14.30 -11.83
CA GLU A 383 4.10 15.13 -11.01
C GLU A 383 3.95 14.79 -9.51
N CYS A 384 2.72 14.52 -9.05
CA CYS A 384 2.47 14.03 -7.68
C CYS A 384 3.14 12.68 -7.40
N ALA A 385 3.10 11.76 -8.36
CA ALA A 385 3.75 10.46 -8.22
C ALA A 385 5.29 10.61 -8.20
N ARG A 386 5.88 11.47 -9.04
CA ARG A 386 7.31 11.82 -8.98
C ARG A 386 7.68 12.49 -7.66
N LEU A 387 6.83 13.36 -7.12
CA LEU A 387 7.02 13.99 -5.81
C LEU A 387 7.05 12.95 -4.66
N MET A 388 6.38 11.82 -4.84
CA MET A 388 6.40 10.67 -3.92
C MET A 388 7.49 9.64 -4.27
N GLY A 389 8.26 9.88 -5.33
CA GLY A 389 9.36 9.04 -5.78
C GLY A 389 8.97 7.82 -6.61
N TYR A 390 7.73 7.77 -7.13
CA TYR A 390 7.31 6.73 -8.06
C TYR A 390 7.95 6.93 -9.44
N PRO A 391 8.47 5.87 -10.09
CA PRO A 391 9.08 5.98 -11.41
C PRO A 391 8.10 6.39 -12.51
N ASP A 392 8.60 7.01 -13.59
CA ASP A 392 7.77 7.48 -14.71
C ASP A 392 7.00 6.37 -15.44
N LYS A 393 7.53 5.14 -15.45
CA LYS A 393 6.83 3.97 -16.00
C LYS A 393 5.65 3.48 -15.14
N TYR A 394 5.48 4.00 -13.91
CA TYR A 394 4.40 3.62 -13.01
C TYR A 394 3.05 4.06 -13.59
N ARG A 395 2.12 3.14 -13.80
CA ARG A 395 0.83 3.38 -14.46
C ARG A 395 -0.16 4.02 -13.48
N LEU A 396 -0.70 5.20 -13.82
CA LEU A 396 -1.70 5.93 -13.01
C LEU A 396 -3.03 6.15 -13.76
N ASN A 397 -3.06 5.85 -15.06
CA ASN A 397 -4.19 6.09 -15.96
C ASN A 397 -5.37 5.11 -15.76
N GLN A 398 -5.29 4.24 -14.76
CA GLN A 398 -6.35 3.28 -14.41
C GLN A 398 -7.42 3.91 -13.50
N VAL A 399 -7.16 5.11 -13.00
CA VAL A 399 -8.05 5.84 -12.10
C VAL A 399 -8.11 7.32 -12.52
N SER A 400 -9.13 8.04 -12.04
CA SER A 400 -9.25 9.47 -12.30
C SER A 400 -8.19 10.28 -11.55
N ASP A 401 -7.91 11.50 -12.04
CA ASP A 401 -6.99 12.45 -11.38
C ASP A 401 -7.31 12.61 -9.88
N VAL A 402 -8.60 12.68 -9.53
CA VAL A 402 -9.06 12.78 -8.13
C VAL A 402 -8.59 11.61 -7.28
N GLN A 403 -8.69 10.38 -7.80
CA GLN A 403 -8.24 9.20 -7.07
C GLN A 403 -6.72 9.11 -7.04
N ALA A 404 -6.03 9.45 -8.13
CA ALA A 404 -4.57 9.48 -8.15
C ALA A 404 -4.01 10.48 -7.13
N TYR A 405 -4.62 11.67 -6.98
CA TYR A 405 -4.25 12.63 -5.93
C TYR A 405 -4.44 12.07 -4.52
N ARG A 406 -5.56 11.39 -4.26
CA ARG A 406 -5.82 10.75 -2.96
C ARG A 406 -4.80 9.67 -2.64
N GLN A 407 -4.50 8.82 -3.62
CA GLN A 407 -3.52 7.74 -3.46
C GLN A 407 -2.12 8.29 -3.24
N CYS A 408 -1.65 9.24 -4.06
CA CYS A 408 -0.34 9.88 -3.87
C CYS A 408 -0.25 10.57 -2.50
N GLY A 409 -1.29 11.30 -2.10
CA GLY A 409 -1.34 12.00 -0.81
C GLY A 409 -1.35 11.07 0.41
N ASN A 410 -1.87 9.85 0.27
CA ASN A 410 -1.83 8.79 1.30
C ASN A 410 -0.57 7.92 1.22
N SER A 411 0.21 7.99 0.15
CA SER A 411 1.34 7.11 -0.09
C SER A 411 2.54 7.42 0.81
N VAL A 412 3.50 6.51 0.83
CA VAL A 412 4.83 6.69 1.42
C VAL A 412 5.80 7.32 0.41
N VAL A 413 6.88 7.94 0.88
CA VAL A 413 7.97 8.38 -0.01
C VAL A 413 8.80 7.17 -0.38
N VAL A 414 8.63 6.65 -1.60
CA VAL A 414 9.23 5.39 -2.06
C VAL A 414 10.74 5.32 -1.83
N PRO A 415 11.57 6.33 -2.20
CA PRO A 415 13.02 6.24 -1.98
C PRO A 415 13.42 6.27 -0.50
N LEU A 416 12.65 6.93 0.38
CA LEU A 416 12.88 6.87 1.83
C LEU A 416 12.62 5.45 2.35
N ILE A 417 11.49 4.85 1.97
CA ILE A 417 11.17 3.47 2.37
C ILE A 417 12.23 2.51 1.81
N THR A 418 12.68 2.72 0.56
CA THR A 418 13.74 1.92 -0.06
C THR A 418 15.04 1.96 0.73
N ALA A 419 15.46 3.14 1.19
CA ALA A 419 16.69 3.29 1.98
C ALA A 419 16.60 2.61 3.36
N VAL A 420 15.42 2.62 4.01
CA VAL A 420 15.21 1.91 5.27
C VAL A 420 15.13 0.40 5.03
N SER A 421 14.45 -0.03 3.97
CA SER A 421 14.38 -1.44 3.54
C SER A 421 15.77 -2.01 3.26
N GLU A 422 16.67 -1.26 2.63
CA GLU A 422 18.06 -1.69 2.41
C GLU A 422 18.77 -2.00 3.73
N GLN A 423 18.67 -1.13 4.74
CA GLN A 423 19.29 -1.37 6.05
C GLN A 423 18.64 -2.55 6.79
N LEU A 424 17.31 -2.69 6.70
CA LEU A 424 16.57 -3.81 7.28
C LEU A 424 17.04 -5.13 6.68
N VAL A 425 17.01 -5.23 5.34
CA VAL A 425 17.37 -6.45 4.61
C VAL A 425 18.84 -6.79 4.83
N LYS A 426 19.74 -5.81 4.79
CA LYS A 426 21.15 -6.01 5.10
C LYS A 426 21.34 -6.62 6.49
N THR A 427 20.68 -6.07 7.51
CA THR A 427 20.77 -6.58 8.89
C THR A 427 20.21 -8.00 8.97
N MET A 428 19.00 -8.20 8.42
CA MET A 428 18.30 -9.48 8.42
C MET A 428 19.10 -10.60 7.74
N LEU A 429 19.78 -10.32 6.63
CA LEU A 429 20.53 -11.33 5.88
C LEU A 429 21.95 -11.56 6.42
N THR A 430 22.54 -10.60 7.12
CA THR A 430 23.91 -10.73 7.68
C THR A 430 23.92 -11.61 8.93
N ASP A 431 22.93 -11.44 9.81
CA ASP A 431 22.91 -12.13 11.11
C ASP A 431 22.38 -13.58 11.02
N ASN A 432 21.84 -14.00 9.87
CA ASN A 432 21.41 -15.38 9.62
C ASN A 432 22.55 -16.34 9.23
N ASN A 433 23.81 -15.88 9.21
CA ASN A 433 25.00 -16.70 8.92
C ASN A 433 25.80 -17.07 10.18
N ILE A 434 25.20 -16.99 11.37
CA ILE A 434 25.84 -17.35 12.66
C ILE A 434 25.23 -18.64 13.20
#